data_AF-A0A2H0R0L2-F1
#
_entry.id   AF-A0A2H0R0L2-F1
#
_cell.length_a   1.000
_cell.length_b   1.000
_cell.length_c   1.000
_cell.angle_alpha   90.00
_cell.angle_beta   90.00
_cell.angle_gamma   90.00
#
_symmetry.space_group_name_H-M   'P 1'
#
loop_
_entity.id
_entity.type
_entity.pdbx_description
1 polymer ?
#
loop_
_entity_poly.entity_id
_entity_poly.type
_entity_poly.pdbx_seq_one_letter_code
_entity_poly.pdbx_strand_id
1 'polypeptide(L)'
;MQKVCTSYSKYFNTKYKRTGGLFETNFKSSYIDTDTYSKYIFSYIHLNPVKLIDSGWKEKGIKDIEKTKNFLENYEWSSYQDYCGKKRDQNKILSKKDFPEYFNNPKIFKKEIFEWLSFNPDISPKLDFGLEPNDLDK
;
A
#
# COMPACT_ATOMS: atom_id res chain seq x y z
N MET A 1 9.57 -9.65 -9.65
CA MET A 1 8.73 -8.65 -10.35
C MET A 1 8.70 -8.79 -11.87
N GLN A 2 9.81 -9.05 -12.56
CA GLN A 2 9.85 -9.17 -14.03
C GLN A 2 8.73 -10.04 -14.63
N LYS A 3 8.53 -11.27 -14.12
CA LYS A 3 7.48 -12.18 -14.63
C LYS A 3 6.08 -11.55 -14.61
N VAL A 4 5.70 -10.88 -13.53
CA VAL A 4 4.38 -10.26 -13.35
C VAL A 4 4.21 -9.07 -14.29
N CYS A 5 5.19 -8.17 -14.32
CA CYS A 5 5.14 -7.00 -15.21
C CYS A 5 5.10 -7.41 -16.69
N THR A 6 5.94 -8.37 -17.10
CA THR A 6 5.98 -8.85 -18.48
C THR A 6 4.68 -9.56 -18.87
N SER A 7 4.17 -10.46 -18.03
CA SER A 7 2.93 -11.20 -18.34
C SER A 7 1.73 -10.27 -18.44
N TYR A 8 1.61 -9.30 -17.52
CA TYR A 8 0.52 -8.33 -17.54
C TYR A 8 0.62 -7.36 -18.73
N SER A 9 1.83 -6.87 -19.04
CA SER A 9 2.05 -6.01 -20.23
C SER A 9 1.64 -6.74 -21.51
N LYS A 10 2.04 -8.02 -21.65
CA LYS A 10 1.66 -8.85 -22.79
C LYS A 10 0.15 -9.04 -22.87
N TYR A 11 -0.49 -9.42 -21.76
CA TYR A 11 -1.96 -9.57 -21.69
C TYR A 11 -2.68 -8.28 -22.12
N PHE A 12 -2.31 -7.15 -21.53
CA PHE A 12 -2.94 -5.87 -21.79
C PHE A 12 -2.77 -5.45 -23.25
N ASN A 13 -1.55 -5.53 -23.78
CA ASN A 13 -1.26 -5.20 -25.17
C ASN A 13 -2.05 -6.06 -26.15
N THR A 14 -2.12 -7.38 -25.91
CA THR A 14 -2.93 -8.28 -26.73
C THR A 14 -4.43 -7.97 -26.65
N LYS A 15 -4.96 -7.74 -25.44
CA LYS A 15 -6.39 -7.44 -25.23
C LYS A 15 -6.84 -6.15 -25.92
N TYR A 16 -6.02 -5.10 -25.85
CA TYR A 16 -6.37 -3.77 -26.36
C TYR A 16 -5.70 -3.43 -27.69
N LYS A 17 -5.07 -4.42 -28.36
CA LYS A 17 -4.37 -4.26 -29.64
C LYS A 17 -3.33 -3.12 -29.61
N ARG A 18 -2.62 -2.99 -28.48
CA ARG A 18 -1.53 -2.01 -28.29
C ARG A 18 -0.17 -2.66 -28.50
N THR A 19 0.85 -1.82 -28.70
CA THR A 19 2.26 -2.21 -28.74
C THR A 19 3.09 -1.34 -27.79
N GLY A 20 4.30 -1.79 -27.46
CA GLY A 20 5.23 -1.05 -26.59
C GLY A 20 5.10 -1.37 -25.09
N GLY A 21 5.77 -0.56 -24.27
CA GLY A 21 5.75 -0.69 -22.80
C GLY A 21 4.41 -0.27 -22.20
N LEU A 22 4.02 -0.93 -21.10
CA LEU A 22 2.84 -0.57 -20.30
C LEU A 22 3.19 0.23 -19.05
N PHE A 23 4.30 -0.13 -18.39
CA PHE A 23 4.77 0.53 -17.18
C PHE A 23 5.72 1.67 -17.54
N GLU A 24 5.62 2.78 -16.81
CA GLU A 24 6.42 3.98 -17.05
C GLU A 24 7.89 3.81 -16.64
N THR A 25 8.13 3.13 -15.51
CA THR A 25 9.49 2.88 -15.00
C THR A 25 9.66 1.43 -14.57
N ASN A 26 10.92 1.04 -14.32
CA ASN A 26 11.25 -0.26 -13.74
C ASN A 26 10.80 -0.33 -12.28
N PHE A 27 10.43 -1.54 -11.84
CA PHE A 27 10.16 -1.80 -10.43
C PHE A 27 11.38 -1.47 -9.56
N LYS A 28 11.15 -0.76 -8.45
CA LYS A 28 12.16 -0.42 -7.43
C LYS A 28 11.95 -1.29 -6.18
N SER A 29 13.03 -1.64 -5.49
CA SER A 29 13.00 -2.39 -4.23
C SER A 29 14.04 -1.85 -3.26
N SER A 30 13.62 -1.58 -2.02
CA SER A 30 14.51 -1.18 -0.93
C SER A 30 14.47 -2.27 0.15
N TYR A 31 15.60 -2.50 0.81
CA TYR A 31 15.61 -3.35 2.00
C TYR A 31 14.95 -2.62 3.16
N ILE A 32 14.13 -3.33 3.93
CA ILE A 32 13.53 -2.84 5.18
C ILE A 32 14.27 -3.55 6.30
N ASP A 33 15.04 -2.80 7.06
CA ASP A 33 15.97 -3.31 8.08
C ASP A 33 15.41 -3.22 9.51
N THR A 34 14.29 -2.52 9.70
CA THR A 34 13.65 -2.34 11.02
C THR A 34 12.15 -2.62 10.99
N ASP A 35 11.64 -3.17 12.09
CA ASP A 35 10.20 -3.42 12.27
C ASP A 35 9.39 -2.14 12.24
N THR A 36 9.92 -1.05 12.82
CA THR A 36 9.32 0.28 12.79
C THR A 36 9.09 0.74 11.36
N TYR A 37 10.10 0.65 10.50
CA TYR A 37 9.96 1.03 9.10
C TYR A 37 9.00 0.11 8.35
N SER A 38 9.02 -1.19 8.63
CA SER A 38 8.07 -2.16 8.06
C SER A 38 6.61 -1.79 8.38
N LYS A 39 6.31 -1.48 9.65
CA LYS A 39 4.97 -1.07 10.09
C LYS A 39 4.52 0.24 9.46
N TYR A 40 5.43 1.20 9.33
CA TYR A 40 5.16 2.47 8.65
C TYR A 40 4.80 2.24 7.17
N ILE A 41 5.63 1.50 6.42
CA ILE A 41 5.39 1.21 5.00
C ILE A 41 4.08 0.44 4.80
N PHE A 42 3.79 -0.51 5.69
CA PHE A 42 2.55 -1.25 5.63
C PHE A 42 1.32 -0.36 5.86
N SER A 43 1.40 0.58 6.79
CA SER A 43 0.34 1.58 7.00
C SER A 43 0.19 2.51 5.80
N TYR A 44 1.30 3.01 5.28
CA TYR A 44 1.35 3.86 4.09
C TYR A 44 0.64 3.20 2.89
N ILE A 45 0.94 1.93 2.58
CA ILE A 45 0.31 1.19 1.47
C ILE A 45 -1.23 1.17 1.61
N HIS A 46 -1.74 0.92 2.83
CA HIS A 46 -3.17 0.84 3.07
C HIS A 46 -3.87 2.21 3.13
N LEU A 47 -3.13 3.27 3.43
CA LEU A 47 -3.63 4.65 3.45
C LEU A 47 -3.54 5.35 2.09
N ASN A 48 -2.69 4.88 1.17
CA ASN A 48 -2.57 5.45 -0.18
C ASN A 48 -3.89 5.67 -0.93
N PRO A 49 -4.90 4.78 -0.85
CA PRO A 49 -6.21 5.01 -1.47
C PRO A 49 -6.94 6.27 -0.98
N VAL A 50 -6.61 6.80 0.21
CA VAL A 50 -7.24 8.02 0.76
C VAL A 50 -7.09 9.22 -0.17
N LYS A 51 -6.03 9.25 -1.00
CA LYS A 51 -5.84 10.29 -2.03
C LYS A 51 -7.01 10.46 -2.99
N LEU A 52 -7.85 9.43 -3.13
CA LEU A 52 -9.04 9.45 -3.98
C LEU A 52 -10.21 10.25 -3.36
N ILE A 53 -10.22 10.43 -2.03
CA ILE A 53 -11.27 11.17 -1.31
C ILE A 53 -10.77 12.44 -0.62
N ASP A 54 -9.46 12.54 -0.40
CA ASP A 54 -8.77 13.72 0.13
C ASP A 54 -7.35 13.74 -0.45
N SER A 55 -7.09 14.54 -1.47
CA SER A 55 -5.79 14.60 -2.13
C SER A 55 -4.68 15.22 -1.27
N GLY A 56 -5.04 15.97 -0.21
CA GLY A 56 -4.09 16.64 0.67
C GLY A 56 -3.87 15.93 2.01
N TRP A 57 -4.29 14.66 2.11
CA TRP A 57 -4.26 13.91 3.38
C TRP A 57 -2.85 13.72 3.95
N LYS A 58 -1.83 13.73 3.09
CA LYS A 58 -0.43 13.55 3.51
C LYS A 58 0.12 14.81 4.16
N GLU A 59 -0.12 15.97 3.57
CA GLU A 59 0.42 17.25 4.05
C GLU A 59 -0.42 17.81 5.19
N LYS A 60 -1.73 17.61 5.15
CA LYS A 60 -2.68 18.21 6.11
C LYS A 60 -3.16 17.23 7.18
N GLY A 61 -2.73 15.97 7.09
CA GLY A 61 -3.27 14.87 7.88
C GLY A 61 -4.70 14.51 7.46
N ILE A 62 -5.21 13.44 8.08
CA ILE A 62 -6.59 12.99 7.86
C ILE A 62 -7.54 13.86 8.68
N LYS A 63 -8.39 14.64 7.99
CA LYS A 63 -9.36 15.53 8.64
C LYS A 63 -10.57 14.80 9.20
N ASP A 64 -11.09 13.83 8.46
CA ASP A 64 -12.28 13.07 8.81
C ASP A 64 -11.91 11.58 8.90
N ILE A 65 -11.65 11.15 10.13
CA ILE A 65 -11.23 9.77 10.42
C ILE A 65 -12.36 8.79 10.13
N GLU A 66 -13.61 9.13 10.41
CA GLU A 66 -14.75 8.22 10.20
C GLU A 66 -15.03 8.01 8.73
N LYS A 67 -15.08 9.08 7.93
CA LYS A 67 -15.20 9.00 6.48
C LYS A 67 -14.08 8.18 5.87
N THR A 68 -12.85 8.37 6.35
CA THR A 68 -11.69 7.63 5.86
C THR A 68 -11.77 6.13 6.21
N LYS A 69 -12.15 5.78 7.44
CA LYS A 69 -12.39 4.39 7.85
C LYS A 69 -13.44 3.74 6.96
N ASN A 70 -14.58 4.40 6.79
CA ASN A 70 -15.66 3.91 5.93
C ASN A 70 -15.21 3.70 4.49
N PHE A 71 -14.41 4.61 3.94
CA PHE A 71 -13.84 4.46 2.60
C PHE A 71 -12.90 3.25 2.50
N LEU A 72 -11.93 3.12 3.41
CA LEU A 72 -10.96 2.02 3.40
C LEU A 72 -11.61 0.65 3.60
N GLU A 73 -12.63 0.56 4.44
CA GLU A 73 -13.40 -0.68 4.64
C GLU A 73 -14.15 -1.13 3.38
N ASN A 74 -14.46 -0.21 2.47
CA ASN A 74 -15.19 -0.49 1.23
C ASN A 74 -14.30 -0.50 -0.03
N TYR A 75 -13.04 -0.06 0.07
CA TYR A 75 -12.13 0.00 -1.08
C TYR A 75 -11.60 -1.40 -1.48
N GLU A 76 -12.10 -1.92 -2.60
CA GLU A 76 -11.85 -3.30 -3.06
C GLU A 76 -10.42 -3.55 -3.55
N TRP A 77 -9.73 -2.51 -4.02
CA TRP A 77 -8.43 -2.60 -4.68
C TRP A 77 -7.26 -2.50 -3.70
N SER A 78 -7.45 -2.99 -2.47
CA SER A 78 -6.40 -3.12 -1.46
C SER A 78 -6.55 -4.42 -0.67
N SER A 79 -5.54 -4.79 0.12
CA SER A 79 -5.64 -5.89 1.07
C SER A 79 -6.31 -5.51 2.40
N TYR A 80 -6.77 -4.26 2.57
CA TYR A 80 -7.30 -3.75 3.83
C TYR A 80 -8.46 -4.61 4.35
N GLN A 81 -9.38 -4.98 3.46
CA GLN A 81 -10.52 -5.84 3.78
C GLN A 81 -10.09 -7.24 4.25
N ASP A 82 -9.02 -7.79 3.68
CA ASP A 82 -8.50 -9.11 4.06
C ASP A 82 -7.88 -9.10 5.46
N TYR A 83 -7.14 -8.04 5.80
CA TYR A 83 -6.60 -7.85 7.15
C TYR A 83 -7.69 -7.49 8.16
N CYS A 84 -8.83 -6.95 7.70
CA CYS A 84 -10.05 -6.83 8.52
C CYS A 84 -10.81 -8.17 8.69
N GLY A 85 -10.36 -9.27 8.06
CA GLY A 85 -10.98 -10.59 8.17
C GLY A 85 -12.08 -10.90 7.16
N LYS A 86 -12.31 -10.03 6.16
CA LYS A 86 -13.31 -10.26 5.11
C LYS A 86 -12.82 -11.38 4.17
N LYS A 87 -13.66 -12.39 3.97
CA LYS A 87 -13.40 -13.45 2.99
C LYS A 87 -13.83 -12.97 1.60
N ARG A 88 -12.88 -12.96 0.67
CA ARG A 88 -13.04 -12.59 -0.74
C ARG A 88 -12.12 -13.43 -1.63
N ASP A 89 -12.45 -13.57 -2.91
CA ASP A 89 -11.67 -14.38 -3.84
C ASP A 89 -10.21 -13.93 -3.97
N GLN A 90 -9.95 -12.64 -3.84
CA GLN A 90 -8.61 -12.06 -3.90
C GLN A 90 -7.70 -12.50 -2.75
N ASN A 91 -8.23 -13.11 -1.66
CA ASN A 91 -7.38 -13.70 -0.63
C ASN A 91 -6.43 -14.76 -1.19
N LYS A 92 -6.79 -15.41 -2.31
CA LYS A 92 -5.99 -16.47 -2.96
C LYS A 92 -4.61 -15.99 -3.44
N ILE A 93 -4.43 -14.68 -3.63
CA ILE A 93 -3.15 -14.09 -4.06
C ILE A 93 -2.37 -13.45 -2.90
N LEU A 94 -2.83 -13.61 -1.65
CA LEU A 94 -2.18 -13.06 -0.46
C LEU A 94 -1.45 -14.17 0.32
N SER A 95 -0.24 -13.86 0.80
CA SER A 95 0.49 -14.74 1.73
C SER A 95 0.68 -14.04 3.07
N LYS A 96 -0.35 -14.07 3.92
CA LYS A 96 -0.32 -13.43 5.25
C LYS A 96 0.69 -14.10 6.20
N LYS A 97 0.95 -15.39 5.99
CA LYS A 97 1.89 -16.19 6.81
C LYS A 97 3.36 -15.76 6.66
N ASP A 98 3.71 -15.12 5.54
CA ASP A 98 5.09 -14.70 5.26
C ASP A 98 5.34 -13.25 5.73
N PHE A 99 4.31 -12.61 6.32
CA PHE A 99 4.40 -11.27 6.88
C PHE A 99 4.39 -11.32 8.41
N PRO A 100 5.06 -10.40 9.12
CA PRO A 100 5.12 -10.50 10.58
C PRO A 100 3.74 -10.40 11.24
N GLU A 101 3.61 -11.06 12.39
CA GLU A 101 2.32 -11.36 13.01
C GLU A 101 1.58 -10.15 13.60
N TYR A 102 2.23 -8.98 13.64
CA TYR A 102 1.69 -7.76 14.24
C TYR A 102 0.33 -7.30 13.63
N PHE A 103 -0.05 -7.79 12.43
CA PHE A 103 -1.31 -7.44 11.76
C PHE A 103 -2.33 -8.58 11.66
N ASN A 104 -2.11 -9.71 12.34
CA ASN A 104 -3.00 -10.86 12.26
C ASN A 104 -4.34 -10.68 13.00
N ASN A 105 -4.44 -9.68 13.88
CA ASN A 105 -5.67 -9.35 14.58
C ASN A 105 -6.33 -8.12 13.93
N PRO A 106 -7.57 -8.23 13.40
CA PRO A 106 -8.28 -7.12 12.77
C PRO A 106 -8.38 -5.84 13.61
N LYS A 107 -8.54 -5.97 14.94
CA LYS A 107 -8.61 -4.80 15.84
C LYS A 107 -7.26 -4.11 15.95
N ILE A 108 -6.17 -4.89 16.08
CA ILE A 108 -4.81 -4.37 16.14
C ILE A 108 -4.43 -3.74 14.80
N PHE A 109 -4.73 -4.42 13.69
CA PHE A 109 -4.52 -3.88 12.34
C PHE A 109 -5.17 -2.52 12.17
N LYS A 110 -6.48 -2.38 12.43
CA LYS A 110 -7.19 -1.10 12.32
C LYS A 110 -6.59 -0.02 13.23
N LYS A 111 -6.09 -0.38 14.41
CA LYS A 111 -5.45 0.56 15.32
C LYS A 111 -4.11 1.03 14.74
N GLU A 112 -3.22 0.09 14.39
CA GLU A 112 -1.88 0.36 13.86
C GLU A 112 -1.93 1.22 12.58
N ILE A 113 -2.81 0.91 11.61
CA ILE A 113 -2.92 1.67 10.36
C ILE A 113 -3.13 3.17 10.61
N PHE A 114 -3.90 3.53 11.63
CA PHE A 114 -4.18 4.92 11.95
C PHE A 114 -3.21 5.53 12.97
N GLU A 115 -2.53 4.73 13.79
CA GLU A 115 -1.54 5.23 14.75
C GLU A 115 -0.29 5.79 14.05
N TRP A 116 0.14 5.17 12.95
CA TRP A 116 1.31 5.63 12.19
C TRP A 116 1.09 6.94 11.42
N LEU A 117 -0.16 7.42 11.28
CA LEU A 117 -0.46 8.76 10.77
C LEU A 117 0.03 9.87 11.70
N SER A 118 0.14 9.56 13.00
CA SER A 118 0.63 10.48 14.03
C SER A 118 2.15 10.49 14.11
N PHE A 119 2.82 9.54 13.44
CA PHE A 119 4.27 9.39 13.48
C PHE A 119 4.90 10.35 12.47
N ASN A 120 5.72 11.28 12.98
CA ASN A 120 6.37 12.28 12.16
C ASN A 120 7.54 11.62 11.38
N PRO A 121 7.55 11.65 10.03
CA PRO A 121 8.50 10.91 9.21
C PRO A 121 9.90 11.50 9.15
N ASP A 122 10.25 12.52 9.93
CA ASP A 122 11.64 13.04 10.00
C ASP A 122 12.67 11.99 10.49
N ILE A 123 12.21 10.78 10.85
CA ILE A 123 13.00 9.62 11.24
C ILE A 123 12.89 8.48 10.21
N SER A 124 12.23 8.65 9.06
CA SER A 124 12.19 7.59 8.04
C SER A 124 13.59 7.39 7.45
N PRO A 125 14.10 6.14 7.40
CA PRO A 125 15.29 5.86 6.62
C PRO A 125 14.97 6.24 5.17
N LYS A 126 15.82 7.10 4.59
CA LYS A 126 15.79 7.39 3.16
C LYS A 126 15.80 6.05 2.43
N LEU A 127 14.90 5.85 1.46
CA LEU A 127 15.04 4.67 0.59
C LEU A 127 16.42 4.73 -0.05
N ASP A 128 17.04 3.57 -0.29
CA ASP A 128 18.39 3.44 -0.88
C ASP A 128 18.57 4.16 -2.24
N PHE A 129 17.49 4.68 -2.82
CA PHE A 129 17.46 5.46 -4.06
C PHE A 129 17.38 6.98 -3.85
N GLY A 130 17.58 7.47 -2.62
CA GLY A 130 17.44 8.89 -2.27
C GLY A 130 15.99 9.39 -2.34
N LEU A 131 15.03 8.47 -2.24
CA LEU A 131 13.60 8.75 -2.27
C LEU A 131 13.07 8.74 -0.84
N GLU A 132 12.26 9.72 -0.50
CA GLU A 132 11.42 9.64 0.69
C GLU A 132 10.21 8.73 0.41
N PRO A 133 9.57 8.13 1.42
CA PRO A 133 8.33 7.38 1.21
C PRO A 133 7.26 8.16 0.43
N ASN A 134 7.25 9.50 0.58
CA ASN A 134 6.38 10.41 -0.16
C ASN A 134 6.72 10.53 -1.66
N ASP A 135 7.93 10.18 -2.08
CA ASP A 135 8.34 10.17 -3.49
C ASP A 135 7.88 8.91 -4.23
N LEU A 136 7.29 7.91 -3.54
CA LEU A 136 6.69 6.72 -4.19
C LEU A 136 5.42 7.04 -5.01
N ASP A 137 4.90 8.26 -4.88
CA ASP A 137 3.69 8.73 -5.57
C ASP A 137 3.97 9.61 -6.81
N LYS A 138 5.25 9.91 -7.10
CA LYS A 138 5.70 10.63 -8.30
C LYS A 138 6.20 9.66 -9.37
#